data_AF-A0A1B1LR67-F1
#
_entry.id   AF-A0A1B1LR67-F1
#
_cell.length_a   1.000
_cell.length_b   1.000
_cell.length_c   1.000
_cell.angle_alpha   90.00
_cell.angle_beta   90.00
_cell.angle_gamma   90.00
#
_symmetry.space_group_name_H-M   'P 1'
#
loop_
_entity.id
_entity.type
_entity.pdbx_description
1 polymer ?
#
loop_
_entity_poly.entity_id
_entity_poly.type
_entity_poly.pdbx_seq_one_letter_code
_entity_poly.pdbx_strand_id
1 'polypeptide(L)'
;MAGTKHAYLKAIEKTYPLTFVDNERDLHTEELALTKSQLVKLLTKHNVTTDKSVPAYIPGTFTSPNTKAIEEVRQLSLLVYDVDCKTTTYTLNQLERKFEGYRHIIHSTYSATFEAPRWRVILFPSNPIQPDQFLRIYKSTAKHFNLEIDQTCTNANRLYYLPSVSSSNDFIFSTYNDGKEVEVKEPKVKAKKKVNRGYVSLSSVESLSSRKETRQFGIVTSNGSVNGFVIPPALKAPFSKSDFDELLSHPGTWLRAAEYLGLPTDGISLSNKYSKSFSSVIPGVEDRKPSCSLGLLSDSTRLVYFAFNEVHETSFSSGPVKFDLAHIYAMMKCGRRIAQSEFKAGMHKAWLTRLMIDSGMIEPQPVDDLPDLPIEAKSCERLYVGFKELLQCKRAFKEQIDDPTSFSLTFACYWCGIGNRNTAKKYTQMLLEHGVLRFVDKITLPRGGSIPVLLPAGKTSNVYQMRKRNTRKTSQAIEPSKGAQVVNTLRQANTERMPSEYQSAELLTYANRREIGLCDATKPEHIDYIFADNPDLSRPGIMSELNAAYDVVPRNLGYG
;
A
#
# COMPACT_ATOMS: atom_id res chain seq x y z
N MET A 1 -10.54 46.26 -44.78
CA MET A 1 -9.39 45.44 -44.34
C MET A 1 -9.87 44.01 -44.16
N ALA A 2 -9.53 43.11 -45.08
CA ALA A 2 -10.01 41.73 -45.05
C ALA A 2 -9.28 40.95 -43.94
N GLY A 3 -9.94 40.76 -42.80
CA GLY A 3 -9.45 39.93 -41.71
C GLY A 3 -9.30 38.48 -42.20
N THR A 4 -8.14 37.89 -42.03
CA THR A 4 -7.88 36.50 -42.42
C THR A 4 -8.83 35.55 -41.68
N LYS A 5 -9.16 34.38 -42.25
CA LYS A 5 -9.92 33.30 -41.58
C LYS A 5 -9.39 33.02 -40.16
N HIS A 6 -8.08 33.11 -39.99
CA HIS A 6 -7.42 32.93 -38.70
C HIS A 6 -7.77 34.03 -37.69
N ALA A 7 -7.80 35.30 -38.11
CA ALA A 7 -8.21 36.42 -37.25
C ALA A 7 -9.68 36.30 -36.82
N TYR A 8 -10.56 35.87 -37.72
CA TYR A 8 -11.98 35.64 -37.41
C TYR A 8 -12.17 34.49 -36.40
N LEU A 9 -11.52 33.34 -36.64
CA LEU A 9 -11.60 32.19 -35.72
C LEU A 9 -10.99 32.49 -34.34
N LYS A 10 -9.96 33.35 -34.27
CA LYS A 10 -9.34 33.78 -33.02
C LYS A 10 -10.21 34.75 -32.21
N ALA A 11 -11.20 35.40 -32.85
CA ALA A 11 -12.14 36.29 -32.20
C ALA A 11 -13.33 35.54 -31.55
N ILE A 12 -13.56 34.26 -31.91
CA ILE A 12 -14.60 33.44 -31.30
C ILE A 12 -14.11 33.00 -29.91
N GLU A 13 -14.89 33.31 -28.88
CA GLU A 13 -14.56 32.90 -27.51
C GLU A 13 -14.59 31.37 -27.39
N LYS A 14 -13.49 30.80 -26.88
CA LYS A 14 -13.38 29.37 -26.62
C LYS A 14 -14.33 28.98 -25.48
N THR A 15 -15.11 27.93 -25.71
CA THR A 15 -15.99 27.31 -24.71
C THR A 15 -15.44 25.97 -24.23
N TYR A 16 -15.93 25.54 -23.07
CA TYR A 16 -15.50 24.33 -22.37
C TYR A 16 -16.74 23.50 -22.06
N PRO A 17 -17.02 22.45 -22.83
CA PRO A 17 -18.18 21.62 -22.59
C PRO A 17 -17.99 20.74 -21.36
N LEU A 18 -18.98 20.75 -20.48
CA LEU A 18 -19.09 19.92 -19.28
C LEU A 18 -20.44 19.19 -19.30
N THR A 19 -20.49 18.01 -18.70
CA THR A 19 -21.72 17.25 -18.48
C THR A 19 -22.13 17.37 -17.02
N PHE A 20 -23.33 17.83 -16.74
CA PHE A 20 -23.89 18.04 -15.41
C PHE A 20 -24.85 16.92 -15.02
N VAL A 21 -24.89 16.64 -13.72
CA VAL A 21 -25.84 15.72 -13.07
C VAL A 21 -26.16 16.21 -11.66
N ASP A 22 -27.31 15.81 -11.12
CA ASP A 22 -27.70 16.19 -9.76
C ASP A 22 -26.84 15.49 -8.69
N ASN A 23 -26.46 14.24 -8.96
CA ASN A 23 -25.59 13.43 -8.09
C ASN A 23 -25.07 12.19 -8.83
N GLU A 24 -24.33 11.33 -8.12
CA GLU A 24 -23.72 10.10 -8.66
C GLU A 24 -24.72 9.07 -9.23
N ARG A 25 -25.98 9.09 -8.77
CA ARG A 25 -27.04 8.15 -9.20
C ARG A 25 -27.87 8.68 -10.35
N ASP A 26 -27.80 9.97 -10.62
CA ASP A 26 -28.59 10.62 -11.67
C ASP A 26 -28.08 10.23 -13.06
N LEU A 27 -28.92 9.56 -13.85
CA LEU A 27 -28.63 9.12 -15.21
C LEU A 27 -29.00 10.18 -16.26
N HIS A 28 -29.75 11.22 -15.88
CA HIS A 28 -30.09 12.32 -16.77
C HIS A 28 -28.93 13.29 -16.81
N THR A 29 -28.30 13.41 -17.98
CA THR A 29 -27.10 14.22 -18.13
C THR A 29 -27.39 15.44 -18.98
N GLU A 30 -26.99 16.62 -18.51
CA GLU A 30 -27.09 17.86 -19.27
C GLU A 30 -25.72 18.35 -19.71
N GLU A 31 -25.49 18.45 -21.02
CA GLU A 31 -24.25 19.00 -21.56
C GLU A 31 -24.35 20.50 -21.79
N LEU A 32 -23.42 21.27 -21.24
CA LEU A 32 -23.34 22.72 -21.41
C LEU A 32 -21.92 23.15 -21.78
N ALA A 33 -21.81 23.96 -22.84
CA ALA A 33 -20.56 24.59 -23.24
C ALA A 33 -20.41 25.97 -22.59
N LEU A 34 -19.55 26.06 -21.58
CA LEU A 34 -19.37 27.28 -20.78
C LEU A 34 -18.21 28.13 -21.29
N THR A 35 -18.35 29.45 -21.27
CA THR A 35 -17.23 30.36 -21.48
C THR A 35 -16.26 30.34 -20.29
N LYS A 36 -15.06 30.88 -20.47
CA LYS A 36 -14.08 31.01 -19.38
C LYS A 36 -14.65 31.77 -18.18
N SER A 37 -15.34 32.88 -18.43
CA SER A 37 -15.95 33.69 -17.37
C SER A 37 -17.04 32.91 -16.60
N GLN A 38 -17.88 32.16 -17.32
CA GLN A 38 -18.91 31.33 -16.71
C GLN A 38 -18.32 30.21 -15.85
N LEU A 39 -17.27 29.52 -16.34
CA LEU A 39 -16.56 28.50 -15.56
C LEU A 39 -15.95 29.05 -14.28
N VAL A 40 -15.26 30.19 -14.36
CA VAL A 40 -14.65 30.82 -13.18
C VAL A 40 -15.73 31.15 -12.16
N LYS A 41 -16.80 31.82 -12.58
CA LYS A 41 -17.93 32.16 -11.70
C LYS A 41 -18.56 30.92 -11.05
N LEU A 42 -18.69 29.82 -11.79
CA LEU A 42 -19.28 28.57 -11.31
C LEU A 42 -18.36 27.84 -10.33
N LEU A 43 -17.06 27.78 -10.61
CA LEU A 43 -16.11 26.90 -9.92
C LEU A 43 -15.28 27.60 -8.83
N THR A 44 -15.41 28.92 -8.65
CA THR A 44 -14.83 29.66 -7.53
C THR A 44 -15.85 30.01 -6.43
N LYS A 45 -17.14 29.80 -6.67
CA LYS A 45 -18.19 30.09 -5.70
C LYS A 45 -18.64 28.82 -4.99
N HIS A 46 -18.41 28.75 -3.67
CA HIS A 46 -18.91 27.64 -2.84
C HIS A 46 -20.41 27.78 -2.56
N ASN A 47 -21.12 26.67 -2.72
CA ASN A 47 -22.47 26.52 -2.20
C ASN A 47 -22.40 26.06 -0.74
N VAL A 48 -23.08 26.80 0.15
CA VAL A 48 -23.21 26.41 1.56
C VAL A 48 -24.37 25.43 1.67
N THR A 49 -24.10 24.21 2.15
CA THR A 49 -25.12 23.15 2.25
C THR A 49 -25.07 22.44 3.59
N THR A 50 -26.20 21.87 4.02
CA THR A 50 -26.26 21.01 5.22
C THR A 50 -25.69 19.63 4.91
N ASP A 51 -25.99 19.09 3.72
CA ASP A 51 -25.56 17.78 3.26
C ASP A 51 -24.62 17.88 2.05
N LYS A 52 -23.79 16.85 1.84
CA LYS A 52 -22.83 16.76 0.73
C LYS A 52 -23.48 16.63 -0.66
N SER A 53 -24.81 16.48 -0.71
CA SER A 53 -25.57 16.34 -1.96
C SER A 53 -25.64 17.67 -2.71
N VAL A 54 -24.67 17.90 -3.59
CA VAL A 54 -24.64 19.03 -4.53
C VAL A 54 -24.55 18.52 -5.96
N PRO A 55 -25.03 19.30 -6.94
CA PRO A 55 -24.81 18.98 -8.34
C PRO A 55 -23.34 18.77 -8.64
N ALA A 56 -23.08 17.91 -9.61
CA ALA A 56 -21.75 17.52 -10.02
C ALA A 56 -21.58 17.66 -11.52
N TYR A 57 -20.33 17.60 -11.97
CA TYR A 57 -19.99 17.68 -13.36
C TYR A 57 -18.90 16.66 -13.74
N ILE A 58 -18.91 16.27 -14.99
CA ILE A 58 -17.83 15.54 -15.66
C ILE A 58 -17.18 16.54 -16.62
N PRO A 59 -15.83 16.67 -16.63
CA PRO A 59 -15.14 17.68 -17.42
C PRO A 59 -15.04 17.31 -18.91
N GLY A 60 -16.15 16.88 -19.51
CA GLY A 60 -16.21 16.36 -20.86
C GLY A 60 -17.63 16.19 -21.38
N THR A 61 -17.73 15.51 -22.52
CA THR A 61 -18.97 15.20 -23.26
C THR A 61 -19.03 13.73 -23.60
N PHE A 62 -20.21 13.25 -23.95
CA PHE A 62 -20.51 11.88 -24.30
C PHE A 62 -21.01 11.76 -25.74
N THR A 63 -20.91 10.55 -26.30
CA THR A 63 -21.39 10.23 -27.66
C THR A 63 -22.91 10.10 -27.71
N SER A 64 -23.51 9.64 -26.62
CA SER A 64 -24.96 9.46 -26.48
C SER A 64 -25.49 10.31 -25.33
N PRO A 65 -26.75 10.79 -25.38
CA PRO A 65 -27.37 11.46 -24.23
C PRO A 65 -27.64 10.48 -23.09
N ASN A 66 -27.78 11.01 -21.86
CA ASN A 66 -28.16 10.25 -20.66
C ASN A 66 -27.23 9.08 -20.33
N THR A 67 -25.93 9.26 -20.54
CA THR A 67 -24.91 8.26 -20.22
C THR A 67 -23.76 8.87 -19.45
N LYS A 68 -23.15 8.05 -18.59
CA LYS A 68 -21.86 8.32 -17.94
C LYS A 68 -20.88 7.18 -18.16
N ALA A 69 -21.15 6.29 -19.11
CA ALA A 69 -20.30 5.15 -19.41
C ALA A 69 -18.94 5.64 -19.92
N ILE A 70 -17.86 5.00 -19.47
CA ILE A 70 -16.50 5.42 -19.82
C ILE A 70 -16.22 5.24 -21.32
N GLU A 71 -16.87 4.26 -21.94
CA GLU A 71 -16.80 3.93 -23.36
C GLU A 71 -17.47 5.00 -24.24
N GLU A 72 -18.43 5.74 -23.68
CA GLU A 72 -19.19 6.78 -24.36
C GLU A 72 -18.54 8.17 -24.19
N VAL A 73 -17.43 8.30 -23.46
CA VAL A 73 -16.75 9.60 -23.34
C VAL A 73 -16.23 10.02 -24.71
N ARG A 74 -16.61 11.21 -25.17
CA ARG A 74 -16.20 11.77 -26.47
C ARG A 74 -14.90 12.55 -26.37
N GLN A 75 -14.81 13.44 -25.39
CA GLN A 75 -13.63 14.29 -25.13
C GLN A 75 -13.73 14.93 -23.76
N LEU A 76 -12.60 15.33 -23.18
CA LEU A 76 -12.52 16.13 -21.96
C LEU A 76 -12.03 17.55 -22.26
N SER A 77 -12.66 18.54 -21.65
CA SER A 77 -12.37 19.96 -21.83
C SER A 77 -11.46 20.55 -20.73
N LEU A 78 -11.34 19.88 -19.57
CA LEU A 78 -10.55 20.31 -18.41
C LEU A 78 -9.76 19.14 -17.80
N LEU A 79 -8.68 19.47 -17.07
CA LEU A 79 -7.95 18.52 -16.21
C LEU A 79 -8.26 18.85 -14.76
N VAL A 80 -8.93 17.93 -14.04
CA VAL A 80 -9.39 18.16 -12.67
C VAL A 80 -8.67 17.21 -11.70
N TYR A 81 -8.01 17.75 -10.70
CA TYR A 81 -7.24 17.01 -9.69
C TYR A 81 -7.81 17.23 -8.30
N ASP A 82 -8.16 16.13 -7.61
CA ASP A 82 -8.44 16.15 -6.18
C ASP A 82 -7.11 15.94 -5.42
N VAL A 83 -6.77 16.90 -4.58
CA VAL A 83 -5.54 16.98 -3.77
C VAL A 83 -5.95 16.91 -2.30
N ASP A 84 -5.96 15.69 -1.76
CA ASP A 84 -6.43 15.40 -0.40
C ASP A 84 -5.39 15.70 0.71
N CYS A 85 -4.19 16.16 0.34
CA CYS A 85 -3.07 16.40 1.25
C CYS A 85 -2.74 15.21 2.18
N LYS A 86 -2.87 13.97 1.67
CA LYS A 86 -2.69 12.74 2.47
C LYS A 86 -1.25 12.51 2.90
N THR A 87 -0.28 12.89 2.07
CA THR A 87 1.15 12.79 2.39
C THR A 87 1.84 14.14 2.39
N THR A 88 1.44 15.04 1.49
CA THR A 88 1.96 16.41 1.42
C THR A 88 0.86 17.43 1.65
N THR A 89 0.99 18.25 2.68
CA THR A 89 0.06 19.35 2.96
C THR A 89 0.39 20.56 2.09
N TYR A 90 -0.62 21.07 1.38
CA TYR A 90 -0.51 22.31 0.60
C TYR A 90 -1.39 23.41 1.20
N THR A 91 -0.86 24.63 1.30
CA THR A 91 -1.65 25.85 1.44
C THR A 91 -2.10 26.36 0.06
N LEU A 92 -3.13 27.22 0.02
CA LEU A 92 -3.58 27.85 -1.23
C LEU A 92 -2.42 28.54 -1.96
N ASN A 93 -1.66 29.38 -1.24
CA ASN A 93 -0.51 30.11 -1.80
C ASN A 93 0.60 29.19 -2.36
N GLN A 94 0.76 27.97 -1.82
CA GLN A 94 1.71 27.00 -2.37
C GLN A 94 1.22 26.42 -3.69
N LEU A 95 -0.08 26.14 -3.82
CA LEU A 95 -0.67 25.70 -5.07
C LEU A 95 -0.66 26.83 -6.10
N GLU A 96 -1.04 28.05 -5.73
CA GLU A 96 -0.99 29.21 -6.64
C GLU A 96 0.40 29.41 -7.24
N ARG A 97 1.46 29.40 -6.42
CA ARG A 97 2.85 29.48 -6.91
C ARG A 97 3.23 28.32 -7.84
N LYS A 98 2.76 27.11 -7.55
CA LYS A 98 3.01 25.92 -8.39
C LYS A 98 2.40 26.06 -9.79
N PHE A 99 1.28 26.76 -9.90
CA PHE A 99 0.54 26.95 -11.14
C PHE A 99 0.55 28.40 -11.67
N GLU A 100 1.40 29.28 -11.14
CA GLU A 100 1.41 30.72 -11.42
C GLU A 100 1.52 31.05 -12.91
N GLY A 101 2.27 30.24 -13.66
CA GLY A 101 2.42 30.39 -15.10
C GLY A 101 1.26 29.84 -15.94
N TYR A 102 0.24 29.21 -15.34
CA TYR A 102 -0.80 28.48 -16.06
C TYR A 102 -2.20 28.90 -15.65
N ARG A 103 -3.14 28.81 -16.58
CA ARG A 103 -4.54 29.05 -16.30
C ARG A 103 -5.07 27.95 -15.39
N HIS A 104 -5.59 28.34 -14.24
CA HIS A 104 -6.09 27.40 -13.25
C HIS A 104 -7.20 27.99 -12.40
N ILE A 105 -8.05 27.10 -11.87
CA ILE A 105 -8.95 27.36 -10.75
C ILE A 105 -8.52 26.43 -9.63
N ILE A 106 -8.38 26.94 -8.40
CA ILE A 106 -8.19 26.12 -7.21
C ILE A 106 -9.31 26.45 -6.26
N HIS A 107 -9.95 25.44 -5.69
CA HIS A 107 -10.93 25.64 -4.63
C HIS A 107 -10.85 24.53 -3.58
N SER A 108 -11.24 24.85 -2.35
CA SER A 108 -11.40 23.87 -1.27
C SER A 108 -12.57 22.91 -1.56
N THR A 109 -12.49 21.69 -1.05
CA THR A 109 -13.57 20.68 -1.19
C THR A 109 -14.45 20.63 0.05
N TYR A 110 -15.63 20.02 -0.03
CA TYR A 110 -16.62 19.95 1.06
C TYR A 110 -16.05 19.45 2.40
N SER A 111 -15.10 18.52 2.37
CA SER A 111 -14.50 17.92 3.57
C SER A 111 -13.14 18.53 3.96
N ALA A 112 -12.77 19.67 3.37
CA ALA A 112 -11.54 20.37 3.71
C ALA A 112 -11.70 21.10 5.06
N THR A 113 -10.70 21.02 5.94
CA THR A 113 -10.62 21.80 7.19
C THR A 113 -9.23 22.43 7.32
N PHE A 114 -9.02 23.26 8.33
CA PHE A 114 -7.69 23.81 8.60
C PHE A 114 -6.66 22.73 8.97
N GLU A 115 -7.08 21.65 9.65
CA GLU A 115 -6.23 20.52 10.04
C GLU A 115 -6.00 19.54 8.89
N ALA A 116 -6.98 19.42 7.99
CA ALA A 116 -6.94 18.52 6.83
C ALA A 116 -7.36 19.28 5.55
N PRO A 117 -6.50 20.19 5.04
CA PRO A 117 -6.84 20.98 3.86
C PRO A 117 -6.93 20.08 2.63
N ARG A 118 -7.99 20.24 1.84
CA ARG A 118 -8.20 19.49 0.60
C ARG A 118 -8.59 20.42 -0.52
N TRP A 119 -7.96 20.23 -1.67
CA TRP A 119 -8.06 21.14 -2.79
C TRP A 119 -8.52 20.42 -4.04
N ARG A 120 -9.28 21.11 -4.88
CA ARG A 120 -9.50 20.74 -6.26
C ARG A 120 -8.76 21.72 -7.13
N VAL A 121 -7.86 21.20 -7.97
CA VAL A 121 -7.09 21.98 -8.94
C VAL A 121 -7.60 21.68 -10.33
N ILE A 122 -8.01 22.71 -11.05
CA ILE A 122 -8.60 22.62 -12.39
C ILE A 122 -7.66 23.36 -13.35
N LEU A 123 -7.09 22.63 -14.30
CA LEU A 123 -6.20 23.18 -15.33
C LEU A 123 -6.89 23.19 -16.69
N PHE A 124 -6.56 24.21 -17.48
CA PHE A 124 -7.16 24.42 -18.80
C PHE A 124 -6.21 23.90 -19.89
N PRO A 125 -6.54 22.80 -20.57
CA PRO A 125 -5.73 22.30 -21.67
C PRO A 125 -5.89 23.16 -22.94
N SER A 126 -4.81 23.22 -23.71
CA SER A 126 -4.74 23.94 -24.99
C SER A 126 -5.74 23.41 -26.02
N ASN A 127 -5.95 22.08 -26.02
CA ASN A 127 -6.89 21.39 -26.89
C ASN A 127 -7.75 20.41 -26.07
N PRO A 128 -8.96 20.06 -26.52
CA PRO A 128 -9.73 18.97 -25.93
C PRO A 128 -8.93 17.67 -25.89
N ILE A 129 -9.10 16.91 -24.82
CA ILE A 129 -8.36 15.68 -24.55
C ILE A 129 -9.21 14.48 -24.99
N GLN A 130 -8.64 13.62 -25.82
CA GLN A 130 -9.30 12.37 -26.23
C GLN A 130 -9.26 11.34 -25.10
N PRO A 131 -10.30 10.49 -24.93
CA PRO A 131 -10.40 9.54 -23.81
C PRO A 131 -9.22 8.56 -23.73
N ASP A 132 -8.73 8.09 -24.87
CA ASP A 132 -7.58 7.17 -24.98
C ASP A 132 -6.25 7.83 -24.59
N GLN A 133 -6.17 9.16 -24.70
CA GLN A 133 -5.02 9.96 -24.30
C GLN A 133 -5.12 10.47 -22.86
N PHE A 134 -6.32 10.53 -22.29
CA PHE A 134 -6.62 11.16 -21.00
C PHE A 134 -5.71 10.68 -19.88
N LEU A 135 -5.67 9.37 -19.60
CA LEU A 135 -4.90 8.80 -18.50
C LEU A 135 -3.42 9.22 -18.55
N ARG A 136 -2.86 9.25 -19.76
CA ARG A 136 -1.47 9.62 -19.99
C ARG A 136 -1.25 11.11 -19.74
N ILE A 137 -2.07 11.97 -20.34
CA ILE A 137 -1.98 13.43 -20.21
C ILE A 137 -2.20 13.84 -18.75
N TYR A 138 -3.17 13.22 -18.08
CA TYR A 138 -3.49 13.43 -16.68
C TYR A 138 -2.28 13.14 -15.79
N LYS A 139 -1.67 11.95 -15.93
CA LYS A 139 -0.48 11.56 -15.15
C LYS A 139 0.74 12.39 -15.50
N SER A 140 0.98 12.69 -16.78
CA SER A 140 2.15 13.50 -17.18
C SER A 140 2.04 14.93 -16.68
N THR A 141 0.84 15.51 -16.69
CA THR A 141 0.59 16.87 -16.21
C THR A 141 0.72 16.94 -14.69
N ALA A 142 0.10 16.01 -13.95
CA ALA A 142 0.30 15.91 -12.51
C ALA A 142 1.78 15.77 -12.13
N LYS A 143 2.52 14.92 -12.85
CA LYS A 143 3.97 14.76 -12.64
C LYS A 143 4.75 16.04 -12.95
N HIS A 144 4.44 16.71 -14.06
CA HIS A 144 5.08 17.97 -14.46
C HIS A 144 4.95 19.05 -13.39
N PHE A 145 3.77 19.13 -12.76
CA PHE A 145 3.54 20.06 -11.66
C PHE A 145 3.94 19.52 -10.29
N ASN A 146 4.43 18.28 -10.19
CA ASN A 146 4.70 17.59 -8.92
C ASN A 146 3.49 17.66 -7.98
N LEU A 147 2.32 17.25 -8.47
CA LEU A 147 1.06 17.22 -7.73
C LEU A 147 0.74 15.79 -7.27
N GLU A 148 0.50 15.61 -5.97
CA GLU A 148 -0.05 14.35 -5.44
C GLU A 148 -1.51 14.22 -5.87
N ILE A 149 -1.83 13.16 -6.62
CA ILE A 149 -3.16 12.93 -7.16
C ILE A 149 -3.76 11.65 -6.59
N ASP A 150 -5.07 11.68 -6.30
CA ASP A 150 -5.82 10.46 -6.02
C ASP A 150 -5.88 9.58 -7.28
N GLN A 151 -5.29 8.39 -7.21
CA GLN A 151 -5.27 7.44 -8.34
C GLN A 151 -6.68 6.97 -8.74
N THR A 152 -7.69 7.12 -7.86
CA THR A 152 -9.08 6.81 -8.20
C THR A 152 -9.67 7.83 -9.20
N CYS A 153 -9.10 9.03 -9.32
CA CYS A 153 -9.54 10.09 -10.25
C CYS A 153 -9.04 9.92 -11.69
N THR A 154 -8.52 8.73 -12.05
CA THR A 154 -7.86 8.49 -13.34
C THR A 154 -8.79 7.99 -14.45
N ASN A 155 -10.10 7.89 -14.19
CA ASN A 155 -11.11 7.51 -15.17
C ASN A 155 -11.60 8.74 -15.97
N ALA A 156 -11.77 8.60 -17.28
CA ALA A 156 -12.17 9.70 -18.17
C ALA A 156 -13.61 10.23 -17.89
N ASN A 157 -14.47 9.40 -17.30
CA ASN A 157 -15.83 9.75 -16.88
C ASN A 157 -15.91 10.15 -15.39
N ARG A 158 -14.79 10.56 -14.76
CA ARG A 158 -14.78 10.92 -13.35
C ARG A 158 -15.70 12.12 -13.10
N LEU A 159 -16.59 11.95 -12.14
CA LEU A 159 -17.52 12.96 -11.66
C LEU A 159 -16.89 13.77 -10.51
N TYR A 160 -17.09 15.08 -10.55
CA TYR A 160 -16.62 16.03 -9.53
C TYR A 160 -17.79 16.88 -9.06
N TYR A 161 -18.02 16.91 -7.76
CA TYR A 161 -19.01 17.81 -7.17
C TYR A 161 -18.65 19.28 -7.40
N LEU A 162 -19.65 20.14 -7.58
CA LEU A 162 -19.43 21.58 -7.57
C LEU A 162 -18.85 22.05 -6.22
N PRO A 163 -18.15 23.19 -6.18
CA PRO A 163 -17.60 23.71 -4.94
C PRO A 163 -18.69 23.88 -3.89
N SER A 164 -18.51 23.24 -2.73
CA SER A 164 -19.47 23.30 -1.64
C SER A 164 -18.76 23.17 -0.30
N VAL A 165 -19.44 23.61 0.75
CA VAL A 165 -18.96 23.57 2.14
C VAL A 165 -20.14 23.31 3.07
N SER A 166 -19.88 22.57 4.15
CA SER A 166 -20.89 22.38 5.20
C SER A 166 -21.23 23.71 5.87
N SER A 167 -22.49 23.93 6.24
CA SER A 167 -22.91 25.12 6.98
C SER A 167 -22.20 25.32 8.33
N SER A 168 -21.54 24.28 8.87
CA SER A 168 -20.75 24.33 10.11
C SER A 168 -19.24 24.45 9.88
N ASN A 169 -18.78 24.62 8.63
CA ASN A 169 -17.37 24.71 8.27
C ASN A 169 -17.10 26.02 7.51
N ASP A 170 -16.07 26.75 7.90
CA ASP A 170 -15.67 28.04 7.35
C ASP A 170 -14.40 27.97 6.49
N PHE A 171 -13.87 26.76 6.22
CA PHE A 171 -12.74 26.55 5.32
C PHE A 171 -13.14 26.77 3.85
N ILE A 172 -13.37 28.02 3.48
CA ILE A 172 -13.85 28.45 2.15
C ILE A 172 -12.74 29.23 1.46
N PHE A 173 -12.05 28.54 0.57
CA PHE A 173 -10.97 29.11 -0.22
C PHE A 173 -11.18 28.80 -1.69
N SER A 174 -11.02 29.80 -2.54
CA SER A 174 -10.97 29.64 -4.00
C SER A 174 -10.11 30.74 -4.63
N THR A 175 -9.53 30.45 -5.78
CA THR A 175 -8.74 31.40 -6.57
C THR A 175 -8.81 31.02 -8.05
N TYR A 176 -8.51 32.01 -8.89
CA TYR A 176 -8.40 31.86 -10.33
C TYR A 176 -7.21 32.66 -10.84
N ASN A 177 -6.45 32.04 -11.74
CA ASN A 177 -5.37 32.68 -12.48
C ASN A 177 -5.58 32.53 -13.99
N ASP A 178 -5.42 33.62 -14.74
CA ASP A 178 -5.59 33.65 -16.20
C ASP A 178 -4.27 33.48 -16.96
N GLY A 179 -3.44 32.52 -16.54
CA GLY A 179 -2.18 32.21 -17.20
C GLY A 179 -2.34 31.53 -18.57
N LYS A 180 -1.27 30.91 -19.07
CA LYS A 180 -1.33 30.12 -20.32
C LYS A 180 -2.02 28.77 -20.11
N GLU A 181 -2.63 28.26 -21.18
CA GLU A 181 -3.19 26.91 -21.20
C GLU A 181 -2.06 25.85 -21.12
N VAL A 182 -2.39 24.68 -20.59
CA VAL A 182 -1.47 23.54 -20.54
C VAL A 182 -1.34 22.94 -21.94
N GLU A 183 -0.12 22.87 -22.47
CA GLU A 183 0.14 22.26 -23.77
C GLU A 183 -0.16 20.76 -23.74
N VAL A 184 -1.12 20.33 -24.55
CA VAL A 184 -1.39 18.92 -24.80
C VAL A 184 -0.50 18.50 -25.96
N LYS A 185 0.71 18.03 -25.66
CA LYS A 185 1.62 17.50 -26.70
C LYS A 185 1.24 16.07 -27.02
N GLU A 186 0.81 15.82 -28.27
CA GLU A 186 0.90 14.48 -28.84
C GLU A 186 2.39 14.13 -29.02
N PRO A 187 2.91 13.10 -28.35
CA PRO A 187 4.26 12.66 -28.63
C PRO A 187 4.24 11.82 -29.91
N LYS A 188 5.16 12.12 -30.84
CA LYS A 188 5.39 11.34 -32.07
C LYS A 188 5.41 9.84 -31.74
N VAL A 189 4.35 9.14 -32.13
CA VAL A 189 4.25 7.69 -31.97
C VAL A 189 5.27 7.06 -32.92
N LYS A 190 6.38 6.55 -32.39
CA LYS A 190 7.16 5.57 -33.14
C LYS A 190 6.26 4.36 -33.34
N ALA A 191 6.09 3.94 -34.60
CA ALA A 191 5.25 2.82 -34.99
C ALA A 191 5.46 1.65 -34.02
N LYS A 192 4.40 1.29 -33.30
CA LYS A 192 4.39 0.08 -32.48
C LYS A 192 4.55 -1.10 -33.43
N LYS A 193 5.71 -1.77 -33.40
CA LYS A 193 5.78 -3.15 -33.91
C LYS A 193 4.71 -3.95 -33.18
N LYS A 194 3.92 -4.72 -33.94
CA LYS A 194 2.84 -5.57 -33.43
C LYS A 194 3.33 -6.27 -32.16
N VAL A 195 2.75 -5.86 -31.03
CA VAL A 195 2.93 -6.55 -29.76
C VAL A 195 2.22 -7.88 -29.94
N ASN A 196 2.98 -8.98 -29.90
CA ASN A 196 2.38 -10.28 -29.70
C ASN A 196 1.90 -10.30 -28.24
N ARG A 197 0.68 -9.82 -28.00
CA ARG A 197 -0.03 -10.06 -26.74
C ARG A 197 -0.50 -11.51 -26.76
N GLY A 198 0.44 -12.43 -26.56
CA GLY A 198 0.11 -13.79 -26.17
C GLY A 198 -0.39 -13.76 -24.73
N TYR A 199 -1.71 -13.70 -24.55
CA TYR A 199 -2.32 -14.37 -23.41
C TYR A 199 -1.96 -15.85 -23.58
N VAL A 200 -1.09 -16.38 -22.73
CA VAL A 200 -1.00 -17.84 -22.57
C VAL A 200 -2.13 -18.20 -21.61
N SER A 201 -3.27 -18.62 -22.16
CA SER A 201 -4.23 -19.40 -21.40
C SER A 201 -3.59 -20.75 -21.09
N LEU A 202 -3.40 -21.07 -19.81
CA LEU A 202 -2.78 -22.31 -19.34
C LEU A 202 -3.76 -23.50 -19.37
N SER A 203 -4.46 -23.70 -20.48
CA SER A 203 -5.26 -24.91 -20.73
C SER A 203 -4.59 -25.89 -21.70
N SER A 204 -3.27 -25.78 -21.91
CA SER A 204 -2.54 -26.68 -22.82
C SER A 204 -1.15 -27.04 -22.31
N VAL A 205 -1.02 -27.39 -21.03
CA VAL A 205 0.19 -28.04 -20.50
C VAL A 205 -0.21 -29.22 -19.62
N GLU A 206 -0.92 -30.16 -20.22
CA GLU A 206 -0.77 -31.57 -19.86
C GLU A 206 0.22 -32.18 -20.85
N SER A 207 1.12 -33.01 -20.32
CA SER A 207 2.28 -33.61 -20.98
C SER A 207 3.40 -32.62 -21.32
N LEU A 208 4.42 -32.59 -20.46
CA LEU A 208 5.79 -32.97 -20.83
C LEU A 208 6.75 -32.70 -19.67
N SER A 209 7.33 -33.81 -19.24
CA SER A 209 8.50 -33.95 -18.39
C SER A 209 9.73 -33.22 -18.94
N SER A 210 10.63 -32.88 -18.01
CA SER A 210 12.04 -32.53 -18.18
C SER A 210 12.39 -31.26 -18.97
N ARG A 211 13.02 -30.32 -18.25
CA ARG A 211 13.70 -29.07 -18.69
C ARG A 211 12.78 -27.90 -19.06
N LYS A 212 12.46 -27.09 -18.04
CA LYS A 212 12.12 -25.67 -18.22
C LYS A 212 13.33 -24.83 -17.81
N GLU A 213 14.03 -24.27 -18.80
CA GLU A 213 14.98 -23.17 -18.58
C GLU A 213 14.21 -21.93 -18.12
N THR A 214 14.24 -21.66 -16.82
CA THR A 214 13.91 -20.35 -16.24
C THR A 214 15.01 -19.35 -16.59
N ARG A 215 14.69 -18.32 -17.37
CA ARG A 215 15.60 -17.18 -17.62
C ARG A 215 15.91 -16.43 -16.30
N GLN A 216 17.19 -16.08 -16.13
CA GLN A 216 17.79 -15.06 -15.23
C GLN A 216 18.00 -15.36 -13.72
N PHE A 217 18.55 -16.52 -13.34
CA PHE A 217 19.35 -16.63 -12.11
C PHE A 217 20.65 -17.39 -12.44
N GLY A 218 21.79 -16.92 -11.93
CA GLY A 218 23.11 -17.47 -12.24
C GLY A 218 23.39 -18.79 -11.52
N ILE A 219 24.31 -19.59 -12.07
CA ILE A 219 24.91 -20.71 -11.33
C ILE A 219 26.02 -20.12 -10.47
N VAL A 220 25.99 -20.41 -9.18
CA VAL A 220 27.06 -19.98 -8.29
C VAL A 220 28.29 -20.89 -8.47
N THR A 221 29.46 -20.30 -8.67
CA THR A 221 30.65 -21.03 -9.13
C THR A 221 31.79 -21.10 -8.12
N SER A 222 31.74 -20.29 -7.06
CA SER A 222 32.89 -20.02 -6.17
C SER A 222 32.64 -20.52 -4.75
N ASN A 223 33.35 -21.57 -4.34
CA ASN A 223 33.35 -22.03 -2.94
C ASN A 223 34.56 -21.43 -2.22
N GLY A 224 34.34 -20.74 -1.09
CA GLY A 224 35.38 -20.24 -0.20
C GLY A 224 35.66 -18.73 -0.28
N SER A 225 35.72 -18.14 -1.47
CA SER A 225 35.87 -16.68 -1.63
C SER A 225 35.36 -16.17 -2.99
N VAL A 226 34.93 -14.90 -3.02
CA VAL A 226 34.55 -14.16 -4.24
C VAL A 226 35.32 -12.85 -4.24
N ASN A 227 36.03 -12.54 -5.32
CA ASN A 227 36.76 -11.29 -5.49
C ASN A 227 37.70 -10.90 -4.32
N GLY A 228 38.32 -11.92 -3.70
CA GLY A 228 39.21 -11.73 -2.54
C GLY A 228 38.48 -11.56 -1.20
N PHE A 229 37.15 -11.59 -1.18
CA PHE A 229 36.36 -11.62 0.06
C PHE A 229 35.99 -13.06 0.42
N VAL A 230 36.23 -13.43 1.68
CA VAL A 230 35.83 -14.73 2.21
C VAL A 230 34.31 -14.82 2.25
N ILE A 231 33.76 -15.93 1.76
CA ILE A 231 32.35 -16.25 1.93
C ILE A 231 32.22 -17.03 3.24
N PRO A 232 31.47 -16.53 4.25
CA PRO A 232 31.26 -17.28 5.49
C PRO A 232 30.47 -18.57 5.22
N PRO A 233 30.56 -19.58 6.12
CA PRO A 233 29.76 -20.79 6.00
C PRO A 233 28.26 -20.49 6.05
N ALA A 234 27.46 -21.33 5.38
CA ALA A 234 26.01 -21.20 5.38
C ALA A 234 25.45 -21.33 6.79
N LEU A 235 24.50 -20.46 7.12
CA LEU A 235 23.85 -20.46 8.43
C LEU A 235 22.73 -21.50 8.47
N LYS A 236 22.78 -22.40 9.45
CA LYS A 236 21.77 -23.46 9.60
C LYS A 236 20.60 -22.99 10.45
N ALA A 237 19.39 -23.08 9.93
CA ALA A 237 18.18 -22.76 10.68
C ALA A 237 17.88 -23.82 11.78
N PRO A 238 17.37 -23.41 12.96
CA PRO A 238 17.05 -22.04 13.34
C PRO A 238 18.26 -21.33 13.98
N PHE A 239 18.38 -20.04 13.73
CA PHE A 239 19.44 -19.17 14.23
C PHE A 239 18.86 -17.93 14.93
N SER A 240 19.70 -17.23 15.69
CA SER A 240 19.31 -15.97 16.34
C SER A 240 19.43 -14.80 15.38
N LYS A 241 18.80 -13.66 15.72
CA LYS A 241 19.03 -12.41 14.97
C LYS A 241 20.52 -12.04 14.86
N SER A 242 21.30 -12.26 15.93
CA SER A 242 22.74 -11.93 15.95
C SER A 242 23.53 -12.72 14.91
N ASP A 243 23.24 -14.02 14.78
CA ASP A 243 23.91 -14.88 13.80
C ASP A 243 23.63 -14.41 12.36
N PHE A 244 22.40 -13.94 12.11
CA PHE A 244 22.01 -13.37 10.82
C PHE A 244 22.69 -12.02 10.55
N ASP A 245 22.76 -11.15 11.55
CA ASP A 245 23.45 -9.86 11.45
C ASP A 245 24.96 -10.05 11.19
N GLU A 246 25.58 -11.07 11.81
CA GLU A 246 26.96 -11.50 11.53
C GLU A 246 27.12 -12.04 10.10
N LEU A 247 26.22 -12.89 9.62
CA LEU A 247 26.24 -13.36 8.23
C LEU A 247 26.25 -12.18 7.23
N LEU A 248 25.44 -11.15 7.50
CA LEU A 248 25.31 -9.96 6.66
C LEU A 248 26.45 -8.94 6.82
N SER A 249 27.31 -9.06 7.83
CA SER A 249 28.50 -8.20 7.99
C SER A 249 29.66 -8.60 7.08
N HIS A 250 29.52 -9.70 6.33
CA HIS A 250 30.55 -10.21 5.44
C HIS A 250 30.26 -9.78 3.98
N PRO A 251 31.15 -9.02 3.31
CA PRO A 251 30.98 -8.67 1.90
C PRO A 251 30.82 -9.88 0.97
N GLY A 252 31.47 -11.01 1.29
CA GLY A 252 31.36 -12.25 0.54
C GLY A 252 29.92 -12.79 0.47
N THR A 253 29.12 -12.60 1.54
CA THR A 253 27.69 -12.95 1.56
C THR A 253 26.91 -12.19 0.49
N TRP A 254 27.15 -10.88 0.36
CA TRP A 254 26.45 -10.04 -0.60
C TRP A 254 26.90 -10.27 -2.04
N LEU A 255 28.20 -10.52 -2.25
CA LEU A 255 28.73 -10.86 -3.57
C LEU A 255 28.20 -12.22 -4.05
N ARG A 256 28.12 -13.20 -3.15
CA ARG A 256 27.47 -14.50 -3.41
C ARG A 256 26.00 -14.33 -3.80
N ALA A 257 25.26 -13.47 -3.10
CA ALA A 257 23.89 -13.14 -3.46
C ALA A 257 23.80 -12.47 -4.84
N ALA A 258 24.71 -11.56 -5.18
CA ALA A 258 24.75 -10.92 -6.50
C ALA A 258 25.08 -11.89 -7.64
N GLU A 259 26.01 -12.84 -7.45
CA GLU A 259 26.29 -13.91 -8.41
C GLU A 259 25.05 -14.78 -8.66
N TYR A 260 24.31 -15.14 -7.60
CA TYR A 260 23.04 -15.87 -7.74
C TYR A 260 22.01 -15.07 -8.55
N LEU A 261 21.96 -13.74 -8.38
CA LEU A 261 21.12 -12.85 -9.20
C LEU A 261 21.62 -12.69 -10.65
N GLY A 262 22.80 -13.24 -11.00
CA GLY A 262 23.43 -13.05 -12.30
C GLY A 262 23.94 -11.63 -12.53
N LEU A 263 24.20 -10.88 -11.45
CA LEU A 263 24.71 -9.52 -11.51
C LEU A 263 26.24 -9.53 -11.59
N PRO A 264 26.86 -8.67 -12.42
CA PRO A 264 28.31 -8.67 -12.59
C PRO A 264 28.98 -8.05 -11.35
N THR A 265 29.75 -8.87 -10.66
CA THR A 265 30.58 -8.49 -9.51
C THR A 265 31.99 -8.07 -9.92
N ASP A 266 32.37 -8.29 -11.18
CA ASP A 266 33.68 -7.96 -11.73
C ASP A 266 34.08 -6.51 -11.45
N GLY A 267 35.30 -6.34 -10.92
CA GLY A 267 35.88 -5.04 -10.58
C GLY A 267 35.75 -4.70 -9.09
N ILE A 268 34.79 -5.29 -8.37
CA ILE A 268 34.75 -5.17 -6.90
C ILE A 268 35.90 -5.99 -6.33
N SER A 269 36.68 -5.42 -5.42
CA SER A 269 37.82 -6.04 -4.75
C SER A 269 38.12 -5.28 -3.45
N LEU A 270 39.14 -5.70 -2.70
CA LEU A 270 39.60 -4.97 -1.51
C LEU A 270 40.02 -3.51 -1.83
N SER A 271 40.53 -3.26 -3.03
CA SER A 271 41.01 -1.94 -3.47
C SER A 271 40.01 -1.14 -4.30
N ASN A 272 38.97 -1.78 -4.85
CA ASN A 272 37.97 -1.11 -5.68
C ASN A 272 36.55 -1.50 -5.23
N LYS A 273 35.70 -0.50 -4.96
CA LYS A 273 34.40 -0.72 -4.33
C LYS A 273 33.25 -0.88 -5.33
N TYR A 274 33.47 -0.64 -6.62
CA TYR A 274 32.41 -0.61 -7.62
C TYR A 274 32.67 -1.62 -8.74
N SER A 275 31.59 -2.24 -9.22
CA SER A 275 31.64 -3.08 -10.41
C SER A 275 31.63 -2.24 -11.69
N LYS A 276 31.92 -2.88 -12.83
CA LYS A 276 31.67 -2.29 -14.15
C LYS A 276 30.19 -2.03 -14.37
N SER A 277 29.87 -1.02 -15.18
CA SER A 277 28.48 -0.74 -15.54
C SER A 277 27.85 -1.88 -16.35
N PHE A 278 26.57 -2.17 -16.08
CA PHE A 278 25.78 -3.18 -16.77
C PHE A 278 24.34 -2.71 -17.05
N SER A 279 23.61 -3.48 -17.86
CA SER A 279 22.22 -3.18 -18.19
C SER A 279 21.26 -3.54 -17.07
N SER A 280 20.21 -2.74 -16.88
CA SER A 280 19.24 -2.89 -15.81
C SER A 280 18.53 -4.24 -15.85
N VAL A 281 18.41 -4.87 -14.68
CA VAL A 281 17.61 -6.09 -14.46
C VAL A 281 16.20 -5.77 -13.95
N ILE A 282 15.88 -4.48 -13.74
CA ILE A 282 14.58 -4.06 -13.21
C ILE A 282 13.50 -4.31 -14.27
N PRO A 283 12.38 -4.98 -13.92
CA PRO A 283 11.31 -5.26 -14.87
C PRO A 283 10.77 -4.01 -15.58
N GLY A 284 10.61 -4.12 -16.90
CA GLY A 284 10.09 -3.03 -17.74
C GLY A 284 11.10 -1.92 -18.03
N VAL A 285 12.39 -2.11 -17.72
CA VAL A 285 13.48 -1.23 -18.16
C VAL A 285 14.12 -1.78 -19.43
N GLU A 286 14.27 -0.91 -20.43
CA GLU A 286 15.07 -1.21 -21.62
C GLU A 286 16.28 -0.29 -21.69
N ASP A 287 17.47 -0.88 -21.55
CA ASP A 287 18.72 -0.17 -21.63
C ASP A 287 19.32 -0.23 -23.03
N ARG A 288 19.54 0.94 -23.64
CA ARG A 288 20.34 1.03 -24.89
C ARG A 288 21.85 1.03 -24.63
N LYS A 289 22.25 1.38 -23.41
CA LYS A 289 23.62 1.38 -22.89
C LYS A 289 23.57 0.94 -21.42
N PRO A 290 24.65 0.35 -20.87
CA PRO A 290 24.74 0.05 -19.45
C PRO A 290 24.41 1.27 -18.58
N SER A 291 23.50 1.11 -17.64
CA SER A 291 22.95 2.19 -16.81
C SER A 291 22.93 1.87 -15.32
N CYS A 292 23.49 0.73 -14.93
CA CYS A 292 23.49 0.24 -13.58
C CYS A 292 24.90 -0.17 -13.16
N SER A 293 25.20 -0.14 -11.86
CA SER A 293 26.42 -0.71 -11.29
C SER A 293 26.14 -1.28 -9.89
N LEU A 294 27.06 -2.10 -9.38
CA LEU A 294 27.08 -2.52 -7.99
C LEU A 294 28.14 -1.73 -7.24
N GLY A 295 27.89 -1.43 -5.97
CA GLY A 295 28.89 -0.81 -5.10
C GLY A 295 28.82 -1.33 -3.68
N LEU A 296 29.99 -1.67 -3.14
CA LEU A 296 30.18 -2.07 -1.75
C LEU A 296 30.36 -0.81 -0.90
N LEU A 297 29.34 -0.45 -0.11
CA LEU A 297 29.39 0.76 0.70
C LEU A 297 30.38 0.59 1.86
N SER A 298 31.20 1.62 2.07
CA SER A 298 32.34 1.58 3.00
C SER A 298 31.97 1.50 4.47
N ASP A 299 30.77 1.90 4.80
CA ASP A 299 30.20 1.99 6.15
C ASP A 299 29.44 0.73 6.57
N SER A 300 28.98 -0.08 5.62
CA SER A 300 27.95 -1.09 5.88
C SER A 300 28.31 -2.49 5.42
N THR A 301 29.43 -2.70 4.72
CA THR A 301 29.81 -4.00 4.09
C THR A 301 28.75 -4.55 3.11
N ARG A 302 27.67 -3.78 2.89
CA ARG A 302 26.51 -4.13 2.08
C ARG A 302 26.78 -3.79 0.63
N LEU A 303 26.33 -4.68 -0.24
CA LEU A 303 26.34 -4.44 -1.68
C LEU A 303 25.04 -3.78 -2.09
N VAL A 304 25.15 -2.65 -2.78
CA VAL A 304 24.02 -1.84 -3.22
C VAL A 304 23.96 -1.80 -4.72
N TYR A 305 22.74 -1.89 -5.26
CA TYR A 305 22.46 -1.73 -6.67
C TYR A 305 22.22 -0.26 -6.99
N PHE A 306 23.03 0.30 -7.89
CA PHE A 306 22.92 1.68 -8.35
C PHE A 306 22.24 1.71 -9.71
N ALA A 307 21.12 2.41 -9.81
CA ALA A 307 20.38 2.60 -11.04
C ALA A 307 20.44 4.07 -11.48
N PHE A 308 21.19 4.37 -12.55
CA PHE A 308 21.39 5.73 -13.05
C PHE A 308 20.29 6.20 -13.99
N ASN A 309 19.45 5.27 -14.45
CA ASN A 309 18.28 5.53 -15.30
C ASN A 309 16.97 5.67 -14.50
N GLU A 310 17.01 5.38 -13.21
CA GLU A 310 15.85 5.52 -12.32
C GLU A 310 15.77 6.94 -11.75
N VAL A 311 14.56 7.34 -11.36
CA VAL A 311 14.28 8.67 -10.80
C VAL A 311 13.87 8.49 -9.34
N HIS A 312 14.47 9.27 -8.44
CA HIS A 312 14.12 9.25 -7.01
C HIS A 312 12.65 9.57 -6.80
N GLU A 313 12.00 8.89 -5.85
CA GLU A 313 10.60 9.18 -5.46
C GLU A 313 10.48 10.59 -4.83
N THR A 314 11.58 11.11 -4.26
CA THR A 314 11.66 12.46 -3.67
C THR A 314 12.50 13.39 -4.53
N SER A 315 12.04 14.62 -4.73
CA SER A 315 12.61 15.58 -5.69
C SER A 315 13.95 16.21 -5.29
N PHE A 316 14.48 15.89 -4.10
CA PHE A 316 15.70 16.52 -3.54
C PHE A 316 16.96 15.65 -3.66
N SER A 317 16.82 14.41 -4.13
CA SER A 317 17.94 13.47 -4.20
C SER A 317 18.64 13.55 -5.56
N SER A 318 19.96 13.76 -5.54
CA SER A 318 20.84 13.71 -6.72
C SER A 318 21.60 12.38 -6.78
N GLY A 319 22.07 12.02 -7.97
CA GLY A 319 22.80 10.77 -8.20
C GLY A 319 21.88 9.56 -8.47
N PRO A 320 22.47 8.36 -8.61
CA PRO A 320 21.72 7.13 -8.90
C PRO A 320 20.73 6.77 -7.79
N VAL A 321 19.58 6.19 -8.18
CA VAL A 321 18.67 5.55 -7.21
C VAL A 321 19.33 4.28 -6.70
N LYS A 322 19.31 4.10 -5.39
CA LYS A 322 19.94 2.96 -4.70
C LYS A 322 18.87 1.95 -4.31
N PHE A 323 19.09 0.69 -4.68
CA PHE A 323 18.25 -0.42 -4.28
C PHE A 323 19.04 -1.43 -3.46
N ASP A 324 18.38 -1.97 -2.43
CA ASP A 324 18.85 -3.16 -1.74
C ASP A 324 18.71 -4.39 -2.67
N LEU A 325 19.63 -5.35 -2.57
CA LEU A 325 19.56 -6.56 -3.38
C LEU A 325 18.28 -7.37 -3.12
N ALA A 326 17.72 -7.35 -1.90
CA ALA A 326 16.44 -8.00 -1.61
C ALA A 326 15.28 -7.36 -2.40
N HIS A 327 15.34 -6.06 -2.65
CA HIS A 327 14.33 -5.35 -3.45
C HIS A 327 14.47 -5.67 -4.94
N ILE A 328 15.70 -5.67 -5.46
CA ILE A 328 16.00 -6.15 -6.83
C ILE A 328 15.53 -7.60 -7.00
N TYR A 329 15.84 -8.45 -6.03
CA TYR A 329 15.46 -9.84 -6.02
C TYR A 329 13.94 -10.04 -6.07
N ALA A 330 13.20 -9.31 -5.23
CA ALA A 330 11.75 -9.34 -5.22
C ALA A 330 11.16 -8.95 -6.58
N MET A 331 11.69 -7.88 -7.20
CA MET A 331 11.24 -7.44 -8.53
C MET A 331 11.54 -8.47 -9.63
N MET A 332 12.74 -9.06 -9.62
CA MET A 332 13.12 -10.13 -10.55
C MET A 332 12.22 -11.36 -10.39
N LYS A 333 12.00 -11.83 -9.16
CA LYS A 333 11.16 -13.02 -8.89
C LYS A 333 9.70 -12.81 -9.26
N CYS A 334 9.12 -11.65 -8.96
CA CYS A 334 7.72 -11.39 -9.28
C CYS A 334 7.50 -10.90 -10.72
N GLY A 335 8.57 -10.54 -11.43
CA GLY A 335 8.54 -10.00 -12.80
C GLY A 335 7.87 -8.63 -12.89
N ARG A 336 7.79 -7.89 -11.78
CA ARG A 336 7.08 -6.60 -11.67
C ARG A 336 7.91 -5.61 -10.89
N ARG A 337 7.66 -4.33 -11.14
CA ARG A 337 8.18 -3.26 -10.29
C ARG A 337 7.42 -3.23 -8.97
N ILE A 338 8.17 -2.96 -7.90
CA ILE A 338 7.65 -2.71 -6.56
C ILE A 338 8.19 -1.35 -6.15
N ALA A 339 7.31 -0.39 -5.83
CA ALA A 339 7.74 0.94 -5.41
C ALA A 339 8.51 0.86 -4.08
N GLN A 340 9.46 1.77 -3.86
CA GLN A 340 10.26 1.77 -2.63
C GLN A 340 9.39 2.06 -1.40
N SER A 341 8.41 2.95 -1.56
CA SER A 341 7.38 3.21 -0.57
C SER A 341 6.50 1.99 -0.24
N GLU A 342 6.35 1.00 -1.14
CA GLU A 342 5.62 -0.24 -0.89
C GLU A 342 6.49 -1.35 -0.27
N PHE A 343 7.81 -1.29 -0.43
CA PHE A 343 8.76 -2.29 0.06
C PHE A 343 9.12 -2.06 1.55
N LYS A 344 8.11 -2.24 2.41
CA LYS A 344 8.23 -2.00 3.87
C LYS A 344 9.21 -2.97 4.55
N ALA A 345 9.70 -2.60 5.74
CA ALA A 345 10.68 -3.37 6.51
C ALA A 345 10.32 -4.85 6.71
N GLY A 346 9.05 -5.17 6.99
CA GLY A 346 8.61 -6.57 7.14
C GLY A 346 8.71 -7.39 5.84
N MET A 347 8.41 -6.75 4.70
CA MET A 347 8.57 -7.34 3.36
C MET A 347 10.06 -7.49 3.00
N HIS A 348 10.87 -6.48 3.31
CA HIS A 348 12.33 -6.51 3.12
C HIS A 348 12.95 -7.69 3.87
N LYS A 349 12.65 -7.88 5.17
CA LYS A 349 13.18 -9.00 5.96
C LYS A 349 12.86 -10.36 5.32
N ALA A 350 11.62 -10.57 4.87
CA ALA A 350 11.21 -11.82 4.25
C ALA A 350 11.97 -12.08 2.93
N TRP A 351 12.05 -11.08 2.06
CA TRP A 351 12.77 -11.20 0.78
C TRP A 351 14.28 -11.32 0.94
N LEU A 352 14.87 -10.64 1.92
CA LEU A 352 16.29 -10.75 2.21
C LEU A 352 16.62 -12.16 2.73
N THR A 353 15.83 -12.67 3.68
CA THR A 353 16.00 -14.05 4.18
C THR A 353 15.85 -15.04 3.04
N ARG A 354 14.90 -14.82 2.13
CA ARG A 354 14.69 -15.68 0.97
C ARG A 354 15.85 -15.65 -0.02
N LEU A 355 16.39 -14.46 -0.30
CA LEU A 355 17.59 -14.31 -1.13
C LEU A 355 18.77 -15.07 -0.53
N MET A 356 18.94 -15.02 0.80
CA MET A 356 20.02 -15.74 1.48
C MET A 356 19.81 -17.26 1.44
N ILE A 357 18.56 -17.75 1.56
CA ILE A 357 18.25 -19.18 1.34
C ILE A 357 18.58 -19.58 -0.09
N ASP A 358 18.06 -18.86 -1.08
CA ASP A 358 18.16 -19.27 -2.48
C ASP A 358 19.59 -19.11 -3.05
N SER A 359 20.41 -18.22 -2.48
CA SER A 359 21.85 -18.09 -2.81
C SER A 359 22.75 -19.09 -2.07
N GLY A 360 22.17 -19.92 -1.19
CA GLY A 360 22.87 -20.94 -0.41
C GLY A 360 23.59 -20.42 0.83
N MET A 361 23.31 -19.19 1.27
CA MET A 361 23.85 -18.61 2.51
C MET A 361 23.08 -19.01 3.76
N ILE A 362 21.86 -19.54 3.61
CA ILE A 362 21.06 -20.13 4.68
C ILE A 362 20.61 -21.53 4.27
N GLU A 363 20.77 -22.49 5.17
CA GLU A 363 20.16 -23.82 5.09
C GLU A 363 18.82 -23.80 5.87
N PRO A 364 17.65 -23.75 5.20
CA PRO A 364 16.36 -23.69 5.88
C PRO A 364 15.95 -25.05 6.45
N GLN A 365 15.16 -25.04 7.51
CA GLN A 365 14.49 -26.25 7.98
C GLN A 365 13.33 -26.66 7.05
N PRO A 366 13.04 -27.96 6.94
CA PRO A 366 11.85 -28.42 6.26
C PRO A 366 10.58 -27.93 6.98
N VAL A 367 9.50 -27.81 6.22
CA VAL A 367 8.18 -27.42 6.74
C VAL A 367 7.30 -28.65 6.59
N ASP A 368 7.34 -29.51 7.61
CA ASP A 368 6.68 -30.82 7.61
C ASP A 368 5.26 -30.77 8.21
N ASP A 369 4.95 -29.70 8.94
CA ASP A 369 3.64 -29.49 9.56
C ASP A 369 2.63 -28.78 8.63
N LEU A 370 3.02 -28.46 7.39
CA LEU A 370 2.11 -27.96 6.36
C LEU A 370 1.49 -29.15 5.62
N PRO A 371 0.17 -29.36 5.70
CA PRO A 371 -0.49 -30.46 4.99
C PRO A 371 -0.15 -30.46 3.50
N ASP A 372 -0.12 -31.64 2.90
CA ASP A 372 0.06 -31.77 1.46
C ASP A 372 -1.07 -31.08 0.70
N LEU A 373 -0.73 -30.51 -0.46
CA LEU A 373 -1.72 -29.84 -1.31
C LEU A 373 -2.67 -30.89 -1.92
N PRO A 374 -3.99 -30.81 -1.66
CA PRO A 374 -4.95 -31.74 -2.27
C PRO A 374 -5.01 -31.57 -3.79
N ILE A 375 -5.31 -32.66 -4.49
CA ILE A 375 -5.36 -32.69 -5.96
C ILE A 375 -6.39 -31.69 -6.49
N GLU A 376 -7.51 -31.56 -5.79
CA GLU A 376 -8.63 -30.64 -6.06
C GLU A 376 -8.21 -29.17 -5.93
N ALA A 377 -7.20 -28.90 -5.08
CA ALA A 377 -6.66 -27.57 -4.84
C ALA A 377 -5.43 -27.25 -5.70
N LYS A 378 -5.05 -28.10 -6.68
CA LYS A 378 -3.84 -27.90 -7.51
C LYS A 378 -3.75 -26.51 -8.16
N SER A 379 -4.87 -25.87 -8.47
CA SER A 379 -4.89 -24.50 -9.03
C SER A 379 -4.23 -23.44 -8.14
N CYS A 380 -4.17 -23.64 -6.82
CA CYS A 380 -3.54 -22.74 -5.87
C CYS A 380 -2.09 -23.12 -5.48
N GLU A 381 -1.46 -24.06 -6.19
CA GLU A 381 -0.09 -24.54 -5.95
C GLU A 381 0.93 -23.42 -5.74
N ARG A 382 0.84 -22.34 -6.53
CA ARG A 382 1.74 -21.18 -6.41
C ARG A 382 1.64 -20.49 -5.06
N LEU A 383 0.43 -20.37 -4.52
CA LEU A 383 0.19 -19.79 -3.21
C LEU A 383 0.67 -20.76 -2.11
N TYR A 384 0.38 -22.05 -2.26
CA TYR A 384 0.82 -23.11 -1.36
C TYR A 384 2.35 -23.13 -1.20
N VAL A 385 3.07 -23.22 -2.33
CA VAL A 385 4.53 -23.21 -2.36
C VAL A 385 5.04 -21.92 -1.73
N GLY A 386 4.55 -20.75 -2.17
CA GLY A 386 5.00 -19.48 -1.59
C GLY A 386 4.72 -19.37 -0.08
N PHE A 387 3.62 -19.91 0.43
CA PHE A 387 3.37 -19.92 1.87
C PHE A 387 4.37 -20.83 2.62
N LYS A 388 4.66 -22.01 2.07
CA LYS A 388 5.71 -22.92 2.60
C LYS A 388 7.07 -22.23 2.65
N GLU A 389 7.42 -21.52 1.59
CA GLU A 389 8.66 -20.73 1.47
C GLU A 389 8.74 -19.58 2.48
N LEU A 390 7.60 -18.92 2.75
CA LEU A 390 7.52 -17.89 3.78
C LEU A 390 7.68 -18.47 5.19
N LEU A 391 7.13 -19.67 5.44
CA LEU A 391 7.34 -20.39 6.70
C LEU A 391 8.82 -20.74 6.88
N GLN A 392 9.52 -21.20 5.85
CA GLN A 392 10.97 -21.42 5.91
C GLN A 392 11.72 -20.14 6.31
N CYS A 393 11.37 -18.99 5.71
CA CYS A 393 11.99 -17.71 6.04
C CYS A 393 11.71 -17.28 7.50
N LYS A 394 10.45 -17.38 7.96
CA LYS A 394 10.09 -17.00 9.33
C LYS A 394 10.73 -17.94 10.37
N ARG A 395 10.66 -19.24 10.14
CA ARG A 395 11.14 -20.27 11.07
C ARG A 395 12.65 -20.43 11.07
N ALA A 396 13.35 -19.77 10.15
CA ALA A 396 14.80 -19.61 10.21
C ALA A 396 15.24 -18.87 11.49
N PHE A 397 14.39 -18.00 12.04
CA PHE A 397 14.66 -17.24 13.26
C PHE A 397 14.06 -17.95 14.49
N LYS A 398 14.88 -18.24 15.49
CA LYS A 398 14.46 -18.87 16.77
C LYS A 398 13.30 -18.13 17.42
N GLU A 399 13.31 -16.80 17.30
CA GLU A 399 12.33 -15.91 17.91
C GLU A 399 10.96 -15.93 17.21
N GLN A 400 10.87 -16.47 15.99
CA GLN A 400 9.67 -16.41 15.14
C GLN A 400 9.13 -17.79 14.74
N ILE A 401 9.71 -18.88 15.26
CA ILE A 401 9.39 -20.25 14.85
C ILE A 401 7.92 -20.63 15.09
N ASP A 402 7.35 -20.15 16.20
CA ASP A 402 5.97 -20.40 16.61
C ASP A 402 5.02 -19.24 16.26
N ASP A 403 5.54 -18.15 15.70
CA ASP A 403 4.73 -16.98 15.37
C ASP A 403 3.86 -17.26 14.14
N PRO A 404 2.57 -16.95 14.20
CA PRO A 404 1.66 -17.13 13.10
C PRO A 404 1.98 -16.12 11.99
N THR A 405 1.63 -16.49 10.77
CA THR A 405 2.16 -15.85 9.57
C THR A 405 1.16 -14.88 9.00
N SER A 406 1.46 -13.58 9.09
CA SER A 406 0.70 -12.58 8.36
C SER A 406 0.96 -12.74 6.86
N PHE A 407 -0.11 -12.79 6.06
CA PHE A 407 0.01 -13.02 4.63
C PHE A 407 -0.99 -12.16 3.86
N SER A 408 -0.63 -10.89 3.65
CA SER A 408 -1.49 -9.94 2.94
C SER A 408 -1.63 -10.31 1.46
N LEU A 409 -2.77 -9.98 0.86
CA LEU A 409 -3.03 -10.27 -0.56
C LEU A 409 -2.02 -9.61 -1.49
N THR A 410 -1.59 -8.38 -1.19
CA THR A 410 -0.58 -7.68 -1.99
C THR A 410 0.78 -8.35 -1.87
N PHE A 411 1.18 -8.72 -0.64
CA PHE A 411 2.43 -9.45 -0.44
C PHE A 411 2.39 -10.80 -1.14
N ALA A 412 1.30 -11.56 -1.05
CA ALA A 412 1.13 -12.82 -1.76
C ALA A 412 1.22 -12.66 -3.30
N CYS A 413 0.72 -11.54 -3.86
CA CYS A 413 0.89 -11.24 -5.28
C CYS A 413 2.37 -11.15 -5.67
N TYR A 414 3.17 -10.39 -4.90
CA TYR A 414 4.59 -10.25 -5.18
C TYR A 414 5.35 -11.55 -4.89
N TRP A 415 5.15 -12.11 -3.70
CA TRP A 415 5.85 -13.29 -3.18
C TRP A 415 5.64 -14.54 -4.04
N CYS A 416 4.39 -14.84 -4.40
CA CYS A 416 4.04 -16.03 -5.19
C CYS A 416 4.01 -15.76 -6.71
N GLY A 417 4.25 -14.51 -7.13
CA GLY A 417 4.10 -14.04 -8.51
C GLY A 417 2.65 -14.07 -9.04
N ILE A 418 1.66 -13.96 -8.15
CA ILE A 418 0.24 -14.05 -8.52
C ILE A 418 -0.23 -12.77 -9.23
N GLY A 419 -1.08 -12.98 -10.24
CA GLY A 419 -1.59 -11.95 -11.16
C GLY A 419 -2.16 -10.72 -10.47
N ASN A 420 -3.07 -10.93 -9.52
CA ASN A 420 -3.85 -9.90 -8.86
C ASN A 420 -4.38 -10.39 -7.50
N ARG A 421 -4.86 -9.44 -6.68
CA ARG A 421 -5.34 -9.69 -5.32
C ARG A 421 -6.56 -10.63 -5.27
N ASN A 422 -7.45 -10.59 -6.26
CA ASN A 422 -8.64 -11.45 -6.29
C ASN A 422 -8.26 -12.93 -6.47
N THR A 423 -7.25 -13.20 -7.30
CA THR A 423 -6.71 -14.54 -7.49
C THR A 423 -6.03 -15.04 -6.23
N ALA A 424 -5.23 -14.18 -5.57
CA ALA A 424 -4.62 -14.52 -4.29
C ALA A 424 -5.69 -14.80 -3.22
N LYS A 425 -6.76 -14.00 -3.16
CA LYS A 425 -7.90 -14.22 -2.25
C LYS A 425 -8.57 -15.57 -2.50
N LYS A 426 -8.90 -15.88 -3.76
CA LYS A 426 -9.48 -17.16 -4.16
C LYS A 426 -8.59 -18.34 -3.75
N TYR A 427 -7.29 -18.26 -4.02
CA TYR A 427 -6.34 -19.31 -3.67
C TYR A 427 -6.22 -19.50 -2.16
N THR A 428 -6.20 -18.41 -1.39
CA THR A 428 -6.18 -18.48 0.08
C THR A 428 -7.44 -19.14 0.60
N GLN A 429 -8.60 -18.77 0.06
CA GLN A 429 -9.88 -19.38 0.42
C GLN A 429 -9.90 -20.89 0.11
N MET A 430 -9.43 -21.31 -1.07
CA MET A 430 -9.35 -22.74 -1.40
C MET A 430 -8.46 -23.52 -0.43
N LEU A 431 -7.31 -22.96 -0.01
CA LEU A 431 -6.44 -23.62 0.98
C LEU A 431 -7.07 -23.67 2.39
N LEU A 432 -7.93 -22.72 2.74
CA LEU A 432 -8.69 -22.75 4.00
C LEU A 432 -9.79 -23.81 3.94
N GLU A 433 -10.56 -23.84 2.85
CA GLU A 433 -11.67 -24.79 2.64
C GLU A 433 -11.19 -26.25 2.62
N HIS A 434 -10.02 -26.50 2.03
CA HIS A 434 -9.41 -27.83 1.98
C HIS A 434 -8.58 -28.16 3.23
N GLY A 435 -8.62 -27.32 4.27
CA GLY A 435 -7.94 -27.58 5.53
C GLY A 435 -6.42 -27.70 5.40
N VAL A 436 -5.80 -26.98 4.46
CA VAL A 436 -4.33 -26.84 4.36
C VAL A 436 -3.84 -25.70 5.24
N LEU A 437 -4.59 -24.59 5.22
CA LEU A 437 -4.36 -23.43 6.06
C LEU A 437 -5.48 -23.26 7.08
N ARG A 438 -5.16 -22.56 8.17
CA ARG A 438 -6.12 -22.11 9.18
C ARG A 438 -5.96 -20.63 9.42
N PHE A 439 -7.09 -19.93 9.48
CA PHE A 439 -7.14 -18.55 9.94
C PHE A 439 -7.09 -18.49 11.47
N VAL A 440 -6.19 -17.68 12.01
CA VAL A 440 -5.94 -17.57 13.45
C VAL A 440 -6.37 -16.22 13.99
N ASP A 441 -6.01 -15.15 13.29
CA ASP A 441 -6.30 -13.77 13.69
C ASP A 441 -6.23 -12.83 12.48
N LYS A 442 -6.46 -11.54 12.69
CA LYS A 442 -6.21 -10.49 11.72
C LYS A 442 -5.46 -9.33 12.35
N ILE A 443 -4.51 -8.77 11.61
CA ILE A 443 -3.88 -7.49 11.96
C ILE A 443 -4.77 -6.39 11.38
N THR A 444 -5.40 -5.62 12.25
CA THR A 444 -6.19 -4.44 11.84
C THR A 444 -5.25 -3.30 11.46
N LEU A 445 -5.47 -2.72 10.29
CA LEU A 445 -4.73 -1.57 9.80
C LEU A 445 -5.40 -0.27 10.26
N PRO A 446 -4.66 0.83 10.48
CA PRO A 446 -5.21 2.10 10.96
C PRO A 446 -6.30 2.73 10.08
N ARG A 447 -6.48 2.25 8.84
CA ARG A 447 -7.47 2.74 7.86
C ARG A 447 -8.55 1.70 7.51
N GLY A 448 -8.89 0.80 8.43
CA GLY A 448 -10.04 -0.10 8.31
C GLY A 448 -9.81 -1.42 7.56
N GLY A 449 -8.65 -1.62 6.93
CA GLY A 449 -8.28 -2.90 6.32
C GLY A 449 -7.78 -3.94 7.34
N SER A 450 -7.71 -5.21 6.95
CA SER A 450 -7.12 -6.25 7.80
C SER A 450 -6.21 -7.20 7.03
N ILE A 451 -5.14 -7.65 7.68
CA ILE A 451 -4.21 -8.64 7.13
C ILE A 451 -4.46 -9.97 7.85
N PRO A 452 -4.78 -11.06 7.12
CA PRO A 452 -5.00 -12.35 7.75
C PRO A 452 -3.70 -12.89 8.35
N VAL A 453 -3.84 -13.51 9.50
CA VAL A 453 -2.79 -14.23 10.22
C VAL A 453 -3.14 -15.72 10.13
N LEU A 454 -2.29 -16.46 9.43
CA LEU A 454 -2.52 -17.83 8.99
C LEU A 454 -1.52 -18.79 9.63
N LEU A 455 -1.92 -20.05 9.80
CA LEU A 455 -1.06 -21.17 10.20
C LEU A 455 -1.33 -22.40 9.32
N PRO A 456 -0.39 -23.35 9.22
CA PRO A 456 -0.71 -24.70 8.80
C PRO A 456 -1.87 -25.30 9.61
N ALA A 457 -2.79 -25.97 8.93
CA ALA A 457 -3.83 -26.74 9.60
C ALA A 457 -3.22 -28.01 10.23
N GLY A 458 -3.68 -28.38 11.44
CA GLY A 458 -3.18 -29.57 12.16
C GLY A 458 -2.55 -29.28 13.54
N LYS A 459 -2.15 -28.04 13.85
CA LYS A 459 -1.82 -27.67 15.24
C LYS A 459 -3.12 -27.59 16.07
N THR A 460 -3.24 -28.48 17.07
CA THR A 460 -4.30 -28.43 18.09
C THR A 460 -4.31 -27.06 18.76
N SER A 461 -5.52 -26.53 18.97
CA SER A 461 -5.89 -25.20 19.48
C SER A 461 -5.30 -24.76 20.84
N ASN A 462 -4.44 -25.56 21.47
CA ASN A 462 -4.05 -25.40 22.87
C ASN A 462 -2.84 -24.50 23.14
N VAL A 463 -2.10 -24.04 22.12
CA VAL A 463 -0.90 -23.20 22.33
C VAL A 463 -1.20 -21.69 22.32
N TYR A 464 -2.29 -21.26 21.67
CA TYR A 464 -2.52 -19.82 21.44
C TYR A 464 -3.33 -19.07 22.53
N GLN A 465 -3.87 -19.78 23.53
CA GLN A 465 -4.52 -19.13 24.69
C GLN A 465 -3.53 -18.72 25.81
N MET A 466 -2.24 -19.05 25.72
CA MET A 466 -1.28 -18.84 26.82
C MET A 466 -0.58 -17.46 26.88
N ARG A 467 -0.80 -16.54 25.92
CA ARG A 467 -0.22 -15.18 25.98
C ARG A 467 -1.20 -14.04 26.23
N LYS A 468 -2.52 -14.30 26.32
CA LYS A 468 -3.52 -13.27 26.68
C LYS A 468 -3.74 -13.08 28.19
N ARG A 469 -2.95 -13.74 29.07
CA ARG A 469 -3.09 -13.61 30.53
C ARG A 469 -1.94 -12.91 31.28
N ASN A 470 -0.79 -12.62 30.66
CA ASN A 470 0.38 -12.06 31.38
C ASN A 470 0.73 -10.59 31.08
N THR A 471 -0.12 -9.83 30.39
CA THR A 471 0.06 -8.37 30.21
C THR A 471 -0.95 -7.51 30.99
N ARG A 472 -1.57 -8.08 32.04
CA ARG A 472 -2.30 -7.30 33.06
C ARG A 472 -1.88 -7.74 34.46
N LYS A 473 -0.77 -7.20 34.95
CA LYS A 473 -0.53 -6.83 36.36
C LYS A 473 0.86 -6.23 36.52
N THR A 474 0.99 -4.96 36.15
CA THR A 474 1.95 -4.06 36.79
C THR A 474 1.34 -2.66 36.78
N SER A 475 0.35 -2.46 37.64
CA SER A 475 -0.04 -1.13 38.09
C SER A 475 0.52 -1.03 39.51
N GLN A 476 1.66 -0.37 39.61
CA GLN A 476 2.29 -0.04 40.88
C GLN A 476 1.32 0.79 41.73
N ALA A 477 1.32 0.46 43.01
CA ALA A 477 0.67 1.21 44.07
C ALA A 477 1.14 2.66 44.07
N ILE A 478 0.19 3.59 44.13
CA ILE A 478 0.43 4.96 44.57
C ILE A 478 -0.36 5.10 45.87
N GLU A 479 0.38 5.25 46.97
CA GLU A 479 -0.17 5.59 48.29
C GLU A 479 -0.76 7.00 48.28
N PRO A 480 -1.94 7.23 48.89
CA PRO A 480 -2.39 8.58 49.21
C PRO A 480 -1.86 9.00 50.58
N SER A 481 -1.06 10.06 50.57
CA SER A 481 -0.61 10.82 51.73
C SER A 481 -1.79 11.42 52.51
N LYS A 482 -1.69 11.35 53.85
CA LYS A 482 -2.59 11.93 54.85
C LYS A 482 -2.68 13.47 54.75
N GLY A 483 -3.87 14.01 54.99
CA GLY A 483 -4.02 15.35 55.58
C GLY A 483 -5.33 16.07 55.25
N ALA A 484 -6.24 16.11 56.26
CA ALA A 484 -7.26 17.14 56.53
C ALA A 484 -8.31 17.46 55.44
N GLN A 485 -9.59 17.72 55.70
CA GLN A 485 -10.30 18.11 56.91
C GLN A 485 -11.80 17.79 56.73
N VAL A 486 -12.43 17.52 57.86
CA VAL A 486 -13.83 17.12 58.06
C VAL A 486 -14.76 18.33 57.95
N VAL A 487 -15.95 18.15 57.34
CA VAL A 487 -17.20 18.73 57.88
C VAL A 487 -18.32 17.69 57.74
N ASN A 488 -18.63 17.03 58.84
CA ASN A 488 -19.90 16.33 59.04
C ASN A 488 -20.72 17.16 60.03
N THR A 489 -21.95 17.47 59.67
CA THR A 489 -22.99 17.83 60.63
C THR A 489 -24.12 16.83 60.44
N LEU A 490 -24.27 15.91 61.40
CA LEU A 490 -25.57 15.62 61.99
C LEU A 490 -25.37 14.92 63.34
N ARG A 491 -26.25 15.34 64.24
CA ARG A 491 -26.18 15.29 65.69
C ARG A 491 -26.52 13.92 66.27
N GLN A 492 -26.02 13.74 67.49
CA GLN A 492 -26.53 12.91 68.60
C GLN A 492 -26.35 11.40 68.47
N ALA A 493 -26.15 10.65 69.54
CA ALA A 493 -25.56 10.83 70.86
C ALA A 493 -25.54 9.41 71.44
N ASN A 494 -24.39 9.00 71.99
CA ASN A 494 -24.17 8.02 73.07
C ASN A 494 -25.08 6.78 73.14
N THR A 495 -24.48 5.58 73.01
CA THR A 495 -24.03 4.81 74.19
C THR A 495 -23.26 3.54 73.80
N GLU A 496 -22.46 3.10 74.76
CA GLU A 496 -21.39 2.09 74.79
C GLU A 496 -21.76 0.65 74.37
N ARG A 497 -20.81 -0.06 73.74
CA ARG A 497 -20.12 -1.28 74.26
C ARG A 497 -19.39 -2.07 73.14
N MET A 498 -18.21 -2.58 73.48
CA MET A 498 -17.33 -3.45 72.66
C MET A 498 -17.80 -4.94 72.67
N PRO A 499 -17.02 -5.92 72.15
CA PRO A 499 -16.78 -6.26 70.75
C PRO A 499 -17.11 -7.77 70.45
N SER A 500 -16.75 -8.21 69.24
CA SER A 500 -16.55 -9.61 68.79
C SER A 500 -17.69 -10.30 68.01
N GLU A 501 -17.29 -10.67 66.78
CA GLU A 501 -17.47 -11.96 66.11
C GLU A 501 -18.86 -12.65 66.20
N TYR A 502 -19.52 -12.67 65.04
CA TYR A 502 -20.53 -13.68 64.71
C TYR A 502 -20.20 -14.32 63.37
N GLN A 503 -19.78 -15.58 63.44
CA GLN A 503 -20.04 -16.60 62.43
C GLN A 503 -21.46 -17.14 62.62
N SER A 504 -22.21 -17.25 61.53
CA SER A 504 -23.28 -18.23 61.30
C SER A 504 -23.60 -18.18 59.79
N ALA A 505 -23.46 -19.30 59.06
CA ALA A 505 -24.53 -20.26 58.73
C ALA A 505 -25.68 -19.58 57.96
N GLU A 506 -26.23 -20.04 56.84
CA GLU A 506 -26.22 -21.34 56.16
C GLU A 506 -26.99 -21.14 54.82
N LEU A 507 -26.77 -22.05 53.86
CA LEU A 507 -27.77 -22.64 52.94
C LEU A 507 -28.70 -21.77 52.07
N LEU A 508 -28.52 -21.90 50.75
CA LEU A 508 -29.48 -22.49 49.79
C LEU A 508 -28.85 -22.49 48.39
N THR A 509 -28.12 -23.55 48.00
CA THR A 509 -28.56 -24.65 47.13
C THR A 509 -29.48 -24.27 45.95
N TYR A 510 -28.94 -24.40 44.73
CA TYR A 510 -29.56 -25.19 43.67
C TYR A 510 -28.47 -25.77 42.74
N ALA A 511 -28.20 -27.06 42.90
CA ALA A 511 -27.60 -27.95 41.89
C ALA A 511 -28.71 -28.32 40.87
N ASN A 512 -28.51 -28.61 39.59
CA ASN A 512 -27.77 -29.72 38.94
C ASN A 512 -27.82 -29.42 37.41
N ARG A 513 -26.81 -29.67 36.56
CA ARG A 513 -26.13 -30.90 36.11
C ARG A 513 -26.89 -31.70 35.00
N ARG A 514 -26.15 -31.94 33.89
CA ARG A 514 -26.32 -32.93 32.78
C ARG A 514 -27.36 -32.55 31.71
N GLU A 515 -27.15 -32.75 30.41
CA GLU A 515 -26.61 -33.93 29.72
C GLU A 515 -25.83 -33.64 28.41
N ILE A 516 -25.08 -34.66 28.02
CA ILE A 516 -24.35 -34.89 26.77
C ILE A 516 -25.36 -35.14 25.64
N GLY A 517 -25.17 -34.53 24.46
CA GLY A 517 -26.00 -34.75 23.28
C GLY A 517 -25.20 -34.62 21.99
N LEU A 518 -25.18 -35.71 21.24
CA LEU A 518 -24.62 -36.06 19.94
C LEU A 518 -24.21 -34.96 18.94
N CYS A 519 -23.13 -35.28 18.23
CA CYS A 519 -22.79 -34.77 16.90
C CYS A 519 -23.95 -34.99 15.92
N ASP A 520 -24.30 -33.96 15.16
CA ASP A 520 -24.96 -34.12 13.87
C ASP A 520 -24.29 -33.24 12.82
N ALA A 521 -24.05 -33.86 11.67
CA ALA A 521 -23.42 -33.27 10.51
C ALA A 521 -24.40 -32.31 9.83
N THR A 522 -24.09 -31.01 9.87
CA THR A 522 -24.73 -30.02 8.99
C THR A 522 -23.70 -29.38 8.09
N LYS A 523 -24.06 -29.34 6.79
CA LYS A 523 -23.28 -28.80 5.67
C LYS A 523 -22.79 -27.37 5.98
N PRO A 524 -21.61 -26.95 5.50
CA PRO A 524 -21.13 -25.61 5.77
C PRO A 524 -21.99 -24.60 5.00
N GLU A 525 -22.70 -23.76 5.75
CA GLU A 525 -23.24 -22.51 5.24
C GLU A 525 -22.07 -21.65 4.75
N HIS A 526 -22.21 -21.08 3.55
CA HIS A 526 -21.25 -20.17 2.93
C HIS A 526 -21.07 -18.93 3.81
N ILE A 527 -20.03 -18.91 4.63
CA ILE A 527 -19.57 -17.73 5.36
C ILE A 527 -18.38 -17.18 4.59
N ASP A 528 -18.50 -15.95 4.08
CA ASP A 528 -17.40 -15.22 3.44
C ASP A 528 -16.29 -14.94 4.46
N TYR A 529 -15.36 -15.88 4.59
CA TYR A 529 -14.24 -15.74 5.49
C TYR A 529 -13.21 -14.74 4.94
N ILE A 530 -12.95 -13.68 5.73
CA ILE A 530 -11.64 -13.04 5.97
C ILE A 530 -11.30 -11.75 5.21
N PHE A 531 -12.10 -11.27 4.26
CA PHE A 531 -11.82 -9.98 3.60
C PHE A 531 -13.01 -9.04 3.66
N ALA A 532 -13.30 -8.53 4.86
CA ALA A 532 -14.16 -7.37 5.02
C ALA A 532 -13.34 -6.10 4.76
N ASP A 533 -13.50 -5.51 3.57
CA ASP A 533 -13.27 -4.08 3.39
C ASP A 533 -14.54 -3.40 3.92
N ASN A 534 -14.46 -2.78 5.10
CA ASN A 534 -15.63 -2.08 5.65
C ASN A 534 -15.64 -0.64 5.10
N PRO A 535 -16.70 -0.21 4.39
CA PRO A 535 -16.89 1.19 4.05
C PRO A 535 -17.23 2.00 5.32
N ASP A 536 -16.82 3.26 5.31
CA ASP A 536 -16.94 4.28 6.36
C ASP A 536 -18.12 4.13 7.33
N LEU A 537 -17.80 4.11 8.64
CA LEU A 537 -18.72 4.50 9.72
C LEU A 537 -17.95 5.35 10.73
N SER A 538 -17.95 6.66 10.51
CA SER A 538 -17.69 7.68 11.52
C SER A 538 -19.00 8.05 12.21
N ARG A 539 -19.08 7.95 13.55
CA ARG A 539 -19.90 8.86 14.36
C ARG A 539 -19.33 9.08 15.76
N PRO A 540 -19.65 10.22 16.39
CA PRO A 540 -18.73 10.99 17.23
C PRO A 540 -19.15 11.04 18.70
N GLY A 541 -18.24 11.47 19.58
CA GLY A 541 -18.66 12.16 20.80
C GLY A 541 -17.68 12.15 21.97
N ILE A 542 -17.25 13.37 22.31
CA ILE A 542 -17.04 13.95 23.66
C ILE A 542 -15.58 14.08 24.14
N MET A 543 -15.19 15.35 24.27
CA MET A 543 -14.00 15.92 24.88
C MET A 543 -13.98 15.80 26.40
N SER A 544 -12.78 15.68 27.00
CA SER A 544 -12.18 16.72 27.87
C SER A 544 -10.87 16.26 28.54
N GLU A 545 -9.81 17.03 28.30
CA GLU A 545 -8.70 17.47 29.18
C GLU A 545 -7.89 16.52 30.12
N LEU A 546 -6.57 16.82 30.14
CA LEU A 546 -5.57 16.63 31.21
C LEU A 546 -5.07 15.21 31.53
N ASN A 547 -3.85 14.85 31.09
CA ASN A 547 -2.61 15.10 31.85
C ASN A 547 -1.39 14.36 31.26
N ALA A 548 -0.23 14.93 31.58
CA ALA A 548 1.11 14.53 31.19
C ALA A 548 1.57 13.15 31.71
N ALA A 549 2.62 12.66 31.05
CA ALA A 549 3.56 11.59 31.44
C ALA A 549 3.05 10.14 31.37
N TYR A 550 3.49 9.41 30.34
CA TYR A 550 4.42 8.27 30.48
C TYR A 550 4.99 7.92 29.08
N ASP A 551 6.28 8.21 28.91
CA ASP A 551 7.11 7.74 27.82
C ASP A 551 7.21 6.20 27.86
N VAL A 552 6.73 5.53 26.80
CA VAL A 552 7.30 4.25 26.35
C VAL A 552 7.33 4.27 24.82
N VAL A 553 8.46 4.77 24.30
CA VAL A 553 8.86 4.66 22.90
C VAL A 553 9.02 3.18 22.53
N PRO A 554 8.30 2.64 21.52
CA PRO A 554 8.73 1.42 20.87
C PRO A 554 9.99 1.75 20.07
N ARG A 555 11.12 1.13 20.41
CA ARG A 555 12.40 1.26 19.69
C ARG A 555 12.23 0.86 18.22
N ASN A 556 11.87 1.81 17.38
CA ASN A 556 12.16 1.80 15.96
C ASN A 556 13.62 2.27 15.81
N LEU A 557 14.55 1.33 15.71
CA LEU A 557 15.87 1.64 15.18
C LEU A 557 15.72 1.80 13.67
N GLY A 558 15.83 3.06 13.23
CA GLY A 558 15.91 3.43 11.83
C GLY A 558 17.16 2.85 11.19
N TYR A 559 17.00 2.40 9.94
CA TYR A 559 18.09 2.27 9.00
C TYR A 559 18.17 3.59 8.24
N GLY A 560 19.23 4.36 8.50
CA GLY A 560 19.71 5.42 7.61
C GLY A 560 20.62 4.85 6.54
#